data_AF-X1EQM8-F1
#
_entry.id   AF-X1EQM8-F1
#
_cell.length_a   1.000
_cell.length_b   1.000
_cell.length_c   1.000
_cell.angle_alpha   90.00
_cell.angle_beta   90.00
_cell.angle_gamma   90.00
#
_symmetry.space_group_name_H-M   'P 1'
#
loop_
_entity.id
_entity.type
_entity.pdbx_description
1 polymer ?
#
loop_
_entity_poly.entity_id
_entity_poly.type
_entity_poly.pdbx_seq_one_letter_code
_entity_poly.pdbx_strand_id
1 'polypeptide(L)'
;MGIFVNDCTDIDIINCISHSVPTGSQSTTETTFASHLVLANICFQSASDNNLINCTSYNSPYGIYIGINSNDNYVANCTSYNNNYGICLERSSNNNLIHHNNFINNVGTNAYDACSNQWDDGITGNYWSDYTGVDDDGNGIGDTPYNISGDGNQDRYPLMAPRDEVQFAT
;
A
#
# COMPACT_ATOMS: atom_id res chain seq x y z
N MET A 1 -14.45 3.99 -7.62
CA MET A 1 -14.78 5.07 -6.67
C MET A 1 -13.66 5.18 -5.65
N GLY A 2 -13.22 6.38 -5.29
CA GLY A 2 -12.14 6.57 -4.31
C GLY A 2 -12.64 6.41 -2.86
N ILE A 3 -11.73 6.04 -1.96
CA ILE A 3 -11.92 5.96 -0.50
C ILE A 3 -11.03 7.03 0.13
N PHE A 4 -11.61 7.88 0.97
CA PHE A 4 -10.90 8.98 1.63
C PHE A 4 -11.11 8.88 3.14
N VAL A 5 -10.00 8.83 3.87
CA VAL A 5 -9.96 8.78 5.34
C VAL A 5 -9.30 10.07 5.79
N ASN A 6 -10.05 10.92 6.49
CA ASN A 6 -9.56 12.23 6.88
C ASN A 6 -9.94 12.59 8.31
N ASP A 7 -8.95 12.98 9.09
CA ASP A 7 -9.12 13.34 10.51
C ASP A 7 -9.83 12.23 11.31
N CYS A 8 -9.47 10.97 11.02
CA CYS A 8 -10.08 9.77 11.60
C CYS A 8 -9.05 8.85 12.29
N THR A 9 -9.51 8.11 13.29
CA THR A 9 -8.80 7.02 13.95
C THR A 9 -9.74 5.84 14.16
N ASP A 10 -9.17 4.64 14.38
CA ASP A 10 -9.91 3.41 14.66
C ASP A 10 -10.89 2.99 13.54
N ILE A 11 -10.53 3.25 12.28
CA ILE A 11 -11.34 2.86 11.11
C ILE A 11 -10.81 1.58 10.49
N ASP A 12 -11.72 0.64 10.23
CA ASP A 12 -11.47 -0.57 9.45
C ASP A 12 -12.01 -0.42 8.02
N ILE A 13 -11.13 -0.41 7.03
CA ILE A 13 -11.47 -0.50 5.61
C ILE A 13 -11.13 -1.91 5.13
N ILE A 14 -12.16 -2.70 4.87
CA ILE A 14 -12.01 -4.14 4.58
C ILE A 14 -12.75 -4.50 3.30
N ASN A 15 -12.18 -5.39 2.47
CA ASN A 15 -12.83 -5.97 1.29
C ASN A 15 -13.29 -4.95 0.23
N CYS A 16 -12.58 -3.82 0.12
CA CYS A 16 -12.95 -2.75 -0.79
C CYS A 16 -12.16 -2.80 -2.10
N ILE A 17 -12.82 -2.44 -3.20
CA ILE A 17 -12.19 -2.26 -4.51
C ILE A 17 -12.30 -0.80 -4.91
N SER A 18 -11.15 -0.17 -5.14
CA SER A 18 -11.05 1.19 -5.64
C SER A 18 -10.32 1.23 -6.98
N HIS A 19 -10.86 2.00 -7.90
CA HIS A 19 -10.26 2.23 -9.20
C HIS A 19 -10.75 3.58 -9.72
N SER A 20 -10.02 4.10 -10.71
CA SER A 20 -10.45 5.27 -11.46
C SER A 20 -11.89 5.10 -11.91
N VAL A 21 -12.77 5.98 -11.44
CA VAL A 21 -14.11 6.15 -12.01
C VAL A 21 -13.97 7.08 -13.20
N PRO A 22 -14.55 6.76 -14.38
CA PRO A 22 -14.69 7.75 -15.44
C PRO A 22 -15.32 9.00 -14.83
N THR A 23 -14.76 10.17 -15.15
CA THR A 23 -15.23 11.48 -14.68
C THR A 23 -16.76 11.56 -14.79
N GLY A 24 -17.49 11.39 -13.68
CA GLY A 24 -18.97 11.40 -13.71
C GLY A 24 -19.73 10.45 -12.77
N SER A 25 -19.09 9.62 -11.93
CA SER A 25 -19.82 8.81 -10.93
C SER A 25 -19.21 8.93 -9.53
N GLN A 26 -20.00 9.45 -8.60
CA GLN A 26 -19.74 9.60 -7.16
C GLN A 26 -20.86 8.87 -6.42
N SER A 27 -20.57 7.91 -5.52
CA SER A 27 -21.43 7.56 -4.36
C SER A 27 -20.96 6.32 -3.58
N THR A 28 -20.50 6.49 -2.33
CA THR A 28 -21.21 6.07 -1.09
C THR A 28 -20.29 6.18 0.14
N THR A 29 -20.88 6.76 1.20
CA THR A 29 -20.35 7.10 2.54
C THR A 29 -19.45 8.35 2.59
N GLU A 30 -19.84 9.28 3.46
CA GLU A 30 -19.54 10.70 3.39
C GLU A 30 -18.10 11.06 3.80
N THR A 31 -17.39 11.79 2.96
CA THR A 31 -16.81 13.11 3.27
C THR A 31 -16.34 13.75 1.97
N THR A 32 -17.24 14.51 1.35
CA THR A 32 -16.89 15.39 0.23
C THR A 32 -16.14 16.60 0.79
N PHE A 33 -14.82 16.56 0.89
CA PHE A 33 -14.00 17.78 1.02
C PHE A 33 -13.31 18.09 -0.30
N ALA A 34 -13.80 19.16 -0.93
CA ALA A 34 -13.16 19.78 -2.07
C ALA A 34 -11.80 20.38 -1.65
N SER A 35 -10.84 20.26 -2.57
CA SER A 35 -9.57 21.01 -2.66
C SER A 35 -8.35 20.56 -1.81
N HIS A 36 -7.75 19.42 -2.15
CA HIS A 36 -6.34 19.34 -2.60
C HIS A 36 -5.92 17.93 -3.08
N LEU A 37 -5.94 17.76 -4.41
CA LEU A 37 -4.87 17.22 -5.28
C LEU A 37 -4.18 15.86 -5.04
N VAL A 38 -4.73 14.92 -4.27
CA VAL A 38 -4.23 13.54 -4.40
C VAL A 38 -5.15 12.77 -5.33
N LEU A 39 -4.68 12.49 -6.55
CA LEU A 39 -5.32 11.57 -7.48
C LEU A 39 -5.09 10.12 -7.00
N ALA A 40 -5.59 9.83 -5.80
CA ALA A 40 -5.50 8.54 -5.15
C ALA A 40 -6.84 7.81 -5.17
N ASN A 41 -6.76 6.50 -5.36
CA ASN A 41 -7.89 5.60 -5.17
C ASN A 41 -8.22 5.44 -3.69
N ILE A 42 -7.21 5.23 -2.84
CA ILE A 42 -7.35 5.14 -1.38
C ILE A 42 -6.42 6.17 -0.76
N CYS A 43 -6.94 7.07 0.08
CA CYS A 43 -6.20 8.21 0.59
C CYS A 43 -6.43 8.41 2.09
N PHE A 44 -5.34 8.51 2.84
CA PHE A 44 -5.30 8.78 4.28
C PHE A 44 -4.66 10.16 4.47
N GLN A 45 -5.36 11.07 5.13
CA GLN A 45 -4.88 12.42 5.46
C GLN A 45 -5.22 12.73 6.92
N SER A 46 -4.22 13.11 7.72
CA SER A 46 -4.39 13.31 9.16
C SER A 46 -5.10 12.13 9.84
N ALA A 47 -4.86 10.91 9.34
CA ALA A 47 -5.59 9.71 9.70
C ALA A 47 -4.62 8.70 10.30
N SER A 48 -4.73 8.45 11.60
CA SER A 48 -3.82 7.56 12.34
C SER A 48 -4.58 6.39 12.94
N ASP A 49 -3.90 5.29 13.27
CA ASP A 49 -4.51 4.13 13.93
C ASP A 49 -5.67 3.50 13.13
N ASN A 50 -5.53 3.38 11.80
CA ASN A 50 -6.55 2.77 10.94
C ASN A 50 -6.02 1.51 10.24
N ASN A 51 -6.95 0.63 9.85
CA ASN A 51 -6.66 -0.62 9.17
C ASN A 51 -7.17 -0.58 7.71
N LEU A 52 -6.30 -0.89 6.76
CA LEU A 52 -6.63 -1.14 5.36
C LEU A 52 -6.31 -2.60 5.02
N ILE A 53 -7.35 -3.42 4.87
CA ILE A 53 -7.19 -4.87 4.79
C ILE A 53 -7.97 -5.46 3.61
N ASN A 54 -7.33 -6.34 2.84
CA ASN A 54 -7.97 -7.05 1.73
C ASN A 54 -8.64 -6.11 0.72
N CYS A 55 -7.93 -5.03 0.39
CA CYS A 55 -8.41 -4.02 -0.55
C CYS A 55 -7.63 -4.05 -1.86
N THR A 56 -8.32 -3.73 -2.96
CA THR A 56 -7.71 -3.68 -4.29
C THR A 56 -7.74 -2.25 -4.82
N SER A 57 -6.60 -1.76 -5.34
CA SER A 57 -6.48 -0.42 -5.91
C SER A 57 -5.76 -0.44 -7.26
N TYR A 58 -6.37 0.13 -8.32
CA TYR A 58 -5.74 0.11 -9.64
C TYR A 58 -6.11 1.25 -10.60
N ASN A 59 -5.30 1.39 -11.65
CA ASN A 59 -5.45 2.36 -12.75
C ASN A 59 -5.58 3.82 -12.28
N SER A 60 -4.79 4.22 -11.28
CA SER A 60 -4.80 5.57 -10.71
C SER A 60 -3.39 6.16 -10.63
N PRO A 61 -3.21 7.49 -10.62
CA PRO A 61 -1.90 8.07 -10.33
C PRO A 61 -1.33 7.60 -8.98
N TYR A 62 -2.16 7.48 -7.96
CA TYR A 62 -1.81 6.83 -6.70
C TYR A 62 -2.80 5.71 -6.41
N GLY A 63 -2.29 4.49 -6.21
CA GLY A 63 -3.11 3.37 -5.76
C GLY A 63 -3.55 3.58 -4.31
N ILE A 64 -2.57 3.67 -3.41
CA ILE A 64 -2.76 4.00 -2.00
C ILE A 64 -1.88 5.20 -1.67
N TYR A 65 -2.43 6.18 -0.94
CA TYR A 65 -1.69 7.33 -0.46
C TYR A 65 -1.89 7.50 1.03
N ILE A 66 -0.79 7.54 1.80
CA ILE A 66 -0.79 7.78 3.24
C ILE A 66 0.04 9.03 3.51
N GLY A 67 -0.64 10.16 3.62
CA GLY A 67 0.02 11.46 3.72
C GLY A 67 -0.46 12.27 4.90
N ILE A 68 0.26 13.36 5.17
CA ILE A 68 -0.15 14.43 6.08
C ILE A 68 -0.38 13.89 7.50
N ASN A 69 0.69 13.63 8.25
CA ASN A 69 0.60 13.18 9.65
C ASN A 69 -0.30 11.96 9.87
N SER A 70 -0.30 11.00 8.93
CA SER A 70 -1.07 9.77 9.02
C SER A 70 -0.16 8.66 9.56
N ASN A 71 -0.21 8.43 10.87
CA ASN A 71 0.73 7.55 11.57
C ASN A 71 0.07 6.25 12.03
N ASP A 72 0.88 5.24 12.34
CA ASP A 72 0.41 4.04 13.05
C ASP A 72 -0.75 3.30 12.32
N ASN A 73 -0.84 3.43 10.98
CA ASN A 73 -1.81 2.69 10.19
C ASN A 73 -1.27 1.32 9.78
N TYR A 74 -2.19 0.38 9.61
CA TYR A 74 -1.90 -0.99 9.22
C TYR A 74 -2.43 -1.28 7.80
N VAL A 75 -1.56 -1.70 6.90
CA VAL A 75 -1.92 -2.02 5.51
C VAL A 75 -1.50 -3.46 5.18
N ALA A 76 -2.47 -4.34 5.02
CA ALA A 76 -2.18 -5.75 4.80
C ALA A 76 -3.14 -6.47 3.85
N ASN A 77 -2.62 -7.46 3.13
CA ASN A 77 -3.39 -8.28 2.18
C ASN A 77 -4.03 -7.46 1.05
N CYS A 78 -3.52 -6.27 0.75
CA CYS A 78 -4.01 -5.43 -0.33
C CYS A 78 -3.32 -5.75 -1.65
N THR A 79 -3.98 -5.47 -2.76
CA THR A 79 -3.39 -5.56 -4.11
C THR A 79 -3.44 -4.20 -4.77
N SER A 80 -2.27 -3.65 -5.14
CA SER A 80 -2.16 -2.37 -5.83
C SER A 80 -1.43 -2.54 -7.17
N TYR A 81 -2.13 -2.27 -8.28
CA TYR A 81 -1.60 -2.57 -9.61
C TYR A 81 -1.94 -1.56 -10.70
N ASN A 82 -1.09 -1.47 -11.73
CA ASN A 82 -1.25 -0.54 -12.86
C ASN A 82 -1.48 0.93 -12.43
N ASN A 83 -0.96 1.33 -11.26
CA ASN A 83 -0.98 2.72 -10.82
C ASN A 83 0.33 3.41 -11.23
N ASN A 84 0.42 4.74 -11.15
CA ASN A 84 1.73 5.39 -11.29
C ASN A 84 2.57 5.16 -10.02
N TYR A 85 1.97 5.29 -8.84
CA TYR A 85 2.52 4.82 -7.57
C TYR A 85 1.62 3.73 -7.00
N GLY A 86 2.16 2.54 -6.74
CA GLY A 86 1.39 1.48 -6.07
C GLY A 86 0.95 1.91 -4.67
N ILE A 87 1.88 2.43 -3.90
CA ILE A 87 1.64 3.10 -2.63
C ILE A 87 2.64 4.26 -2.44
N CYS A 88 2.19 5.35 -1.82
CA CYS A 88 3.02 6.52 -1.53
C CYS A 88 2.82 6.97 -0.07
N LEU A 89 3.91 7.07 0.69
CA LEU A 89 3.95 7.61 2.04
C LEU A 89 4.84 8.85 2.10
N GLU A 90 4.28 9.95 2.58
CA GLU A 90 4.97 11.23 2.65
C GLU A 90 4.38 12.15 3.73
N ARG A 91 5.03 13.30 3.96
CA ARG A 91 4.52 14.40 4.81
C ARG A 91 4.27 13.97 6.26
N SER A 92 5.29 13.38 6.87
CA SER A 92 5.33 12.97 8.29
C SER A 92 4.34 11.86 8.65
N SER A 93 4.11 10.92 7.71
CA SER A 93 3.32 9.71 7.92
C SER A 93 4.23 8.55 8.30
N ASN A 94 4.45 8.37 9.60
CA ASN A 94 5.44 7.44 10.15
C ASN A 94 4.78 6.28 10.90
N ASN A 95 5.58 5.27 11.23
CA ASN A 95 5.19 4.09 12.01
C ASN A 95 4.04 3.28 11.40
N ASN A 96 3.79 3.42 10.10
CA ASN A 96 2.83 2.57 9.41
C ASN A 96 3.47 1.18 9.18
N LEU A 97 2.65 0.13 9.24
CA LEU A 97 3.06 -1.25 9.00
C LEU A 97 2.40 -1.77 7.72
N ILE A 98 3.23 -2.10 6.73
CA ILE A 98 2.80 -2.48 5.38
C ILE A 98 3.40 -3.84 5.01
N HIS A 99 2.61 -4.91 5.06
CA HIS A 99 3.10 -6.27 4.74
C HIS A 99 2.01 -7.16 4.15
N HIS A 100 2.39 -8.26 3.50
CA HIS A 100 1.50 -9.18 2.77
C HIS A 100 0.70 -8.54 1.64
N ASN A 101 1.19 -7.45 1.06
CA ASN A 101 0.52 -6.80 -0.07
C ASN A 101 1.13 -7.26 -1.41
N ASN A 102 0.35 -7.13 -2.48
CA ASN A 102 0.80 -7.36 -3.85
C ASN A 102 0.95 -6.02 -4.58
N PHE A 103 2.17 -5.62 -4.93
CA PHE A 103 2.45 -4.46 -5.77
C PHE A 103 2.84 -4.90 -7.18
N ILE A 104 1.94 -4.69 -8.15
CA ILE A 104 2.03 -5.32 -9.46
C ILE A 104 2.00 -4.30 -10.60
N ASN A 105 3.07 -4.24 -11.38
CA ASN A 105 3.16 -3.46 -12.62
C ASN A 105 2.73 -1.99 -12.45
N ASN A 106 3.10 -1.37 -11.34
CA ASN A 106 2.89 0.07 -11.17
C ASN A 106 3.95 0.82 -12.00
N VAL A 107 3.50 1.73 -12.86
CA VAL A 107 4.24 2.28 -14.00
C VAL A 107 5.38 3.20 -13.57
N GLY A 108 5.18 4.00 -12.53
CA GLY A 108 6.19 4.89 -12.00
C GLY A 108 7.07 4.19 -10.96
N THR A 109 6.46 3.70 -9.89
CA THR A 109 7.11 2.84 -8.88
C THR A 109 6.07 2.03 -8.11
N ASN A 110 6.48 0.85 -7.62
CA ASN A 110 5.64 0.03 -6.77
C ASN A 110 5.40 0.66 -5.39
N ALA A 111 6.44 1.26 -4.80
CA ALA A 111 6.32 1.99 -3.54
C ALA A 111 7.25 3.21 -3.50
N TYR A 112 6.75 4.28 -2.89
CA TYR A 112 7.53 5.45 -2.50
C TYR A 112 7.28 5.76 -1.03
N ASP A 113 8.36 5.92 -0.26
CA ASP A 113 8.31 6.20 1.16
C ASP A 113 9.40 7.19 1.55
N ALA A 114 8.98 8.44 1.79
CA ALA A 114 9.84 9.51 2.28
C ALA A 114 9.71 9.74 3.79
N CYS A 115 9.25 8.73 4.53
CA CYS A 115 9.01 8.75 5.98
C CYS A 115 9.71 7.53 6.62
N SER A 116 9.40 7.24 7.89
CA SER A 116 9.93 6.06 8.59
C SER A 116 8.81 5.04 8.83
N ASN A 117 8.78 3.97 8.04
CA ASN A 117 7.73 2.95 8.09
C ASN A 117 8.30 1.53 7.96
N GLN A 118 7.49 0.54 8.33
CA GLN A 118 7.86 -0.88 8.30
C GLN A 118 7.18 -1.57 7.12
N TRP A 119 7.97 -2.32 6.35
CA TRP A 119 7.52 -2.98 5.11
C TRP A 119 7.50 -4.51 5.21
N ASP A 120 7.67 -5.05 6.42
CA ASP A 120 7.63 -6.46 6.73
C ASP A 120 7.24 -6.64 8.22
N ASP A 121 6.77 -7.83 8.59
CA ASP A 121 6.42 -8.16 9.98
C ASP A 121 7.55 -8.87 10.76
N GLY A 122 8.77 -8.86 10.21
CA GLY A 122 9.91 -9.60 10.75
C GLY A 122 9.97 -11.07 10.34
N ILE A 123 8.97 -11.58 9.62
CA ILE A 123 8.94 -12.94 9.06
C ILE A 123 8.77 -12.87 7.53
N THR A 124 7.81 -12.07 7.08
CA THR A 124 7.43 -11.91 5.68
C THR A 124 7.04 -10.48 5.37
N GLY A 125 7.27 -10.08 4.12
CA GLY A 125 6.99 -8.76 3.60
C GLY A 125 5.91 -8.77 2.54
N ASN A 126 6.14 -8.03 1.48
CA ASN A 126 5.23 -7.83 0.36
C ASN A 126 5.74 -8.54 -0.89
N TYR A 127 4.83 -8.77 -1.82
CA TYR A 127 5.18 -9.19 -3.18
C TYR A 127 5.38 -7.96 -4.06
N TRP A 128 6.45 -7.96 -4.84
CA TRP A 128 6.78 -6.91 -5.81
C TRP A 128 7.00 -7.53 -7.18
N SER A 129 6.23 -7.11 -8.18
CA SER A 129 6.33 -7.70 -9.52
C SER A 129 7.66 -7.46 -10.23
N ASP A 130 8.45 -6.51 -9.73
CA ASP A 130 9.80 -6.16 -10.22
C ASP A 130 10.91 -6.69 -9.30
N TYR A 131 10.58 -7.47 -8.27
CA TYR A 131 11.58 -8.10 -7.42
C TYR A 131 12.38 -9.14 -8.22
N THR A 132 13.70 -8.99 -8.17
CA THR A 132 14.67 -9.82 -8.92
C THR A 132 15.76 -10.39 -8.01
N GLY A 133 15.54 -10.34 -6.69
CA GLY A 133 16.45 -10.92 -5.71
C GLY A 133 16.40 -12.45 -5.71
N VAL A 134 17.25 -13.04 -4.88
CA VAL A 134 17.40 -14.48 -4.76
C VAL A 134 16.64 -15.02 -3.54
N ASP A 135 16.28 -16.30 -3.61
CA ASP A 135 15.77 -17.15 -2.53
C ASP A 135 16.65 -18.41 -2.55
N ASP A 136 17.72 -18.38 -1.77
CA ASP A 136 18.78 -19.40 -1.76
C ASP A 136 18.35 -20.66 -0.98
N ASP A 137 17.47 -20.50 0.02
CA ASP A 137 16.97 -21.62 0.83
C ASP A 137 15.66 -22.24 0.27
N GLY A 138 15.04 -21.58 -0.71
CA GLY A 138 13.86 -22.06 -1.43
C GLY A 138 12.58 -22.01 -0.59
N ASN A 139 12.51 -21.14 0.41
CA ASN A 139 11.38 -21.05 1.33
C ASN A 139 10.23 -20.16 0.81
N GLY A 140 10.40 -19.52 -0.36
CA GLY A 140 9.41 -18.61 -0.96
C GLY A 140 9.53 -17.15 -0.51
N ILE A 141 10.54 -16.82 0.28
CA ILE A 141 10.88 -15.49 0.79
C ILE A 141 12.25 -15.13 0.23
N GLY A 142 12.37 -13.91 -0.30
CA GLY A 142 13.61 -13.39 -0.83
C GLY A 142 14.64 -13.12 0.27
N ASP A 143 15.87 -13.58 0.05
CA ASP A 143 17.04 -13.29 0.89
C ASP A 143 17.66 -11.92 0.60
N THR A 144 17.27 -11.29 -0.50
CA THR A 144 17.68 -9.94 -0.86
C THR A 144 16.59 -8.94 -0.49
N PRO A 145 16.85 -7.96 0.40
CA PRO A 145 15.86 -6.93 0.72
C PRO A 145 15.42 -6.14 -0.52
N TYR A 146 14.14 -5.81 -0.61
CA TYR A 146 13.59 -4.89 -1.61
C TYR A 146 13.67 -3.46 -1.09
N ASN A 147 14.43 -2.61 -1.77
CA ASN A 147 14.60 -1.20 -1.40
C ASN A 147 13.37 -0.38 -1.81
N ILE A 148 12.80 0.36 -0.86
CA ILE A 148 11.71 1.30 -1.13
C ILE A 148 12.31 2.64 -1.55
N SER A 149 11.83 3.18 -2.67
CA SER A 149 12.28 4.49 -3.16
C SER A 149 11.89 5.60 -2.17
N GLY A 150 12.77 6.58 -1.95
CA GLY A 150 12.53 7.68 -1.00
C GLY A 150 13.66 7.80 0.01
N ASP A 151 13.39 7.54 1.29
CA ASP A 151 14.31 7.79 2.42
C ASP A 151 15.01 6.51 2.95
N GLY A 152 15.10 5.46 2.12
CA GLY A 152 15.92 4.28 2.40
C GLY A 152 15.24 3.16 3.20
N ASN A 153 13.90 3.18 3.32
CA ASN A 153 13.15 2.05 3.87
C ASN A 153 13.32 0.79 3.01
N GLN A 154 13.13 -0.38 3.63
CA GLN A 154 13.29 -1.67 2.98
C GLN A 154 12.23 -2.64 3.44
N ASP A 155 11.73 -3.45 2.51
CA ASP A 155 11.12 -4.73 2.82
C ASP A 155 12.23 -5.77 2.91
N ARG A 156 12.45 -6.32 4.11
CA ARG A 156 13.57 -7.24 4.37
C ARG A 156 13.26 -8.67 4.00
N TYR A 157 11.98 -9.00 3.80
CA TYR A 157 11.52 -10.37 3.56
C TYR A 157 10.54 -10.42 2.37
N PRO A 158 10.93 -9.97 1.17
CA PRO A 158 10.02 -9.90 0.04
C PRO A 158 9.47 -11.27 -0.34
N LEU A 159 8.20 -11.37 -0.74
CA LEU A 159 7.63 -12.63 -1.20
C LEU A 159 8.09 -12.94 -2.64
N MET A 160 8.47 -14.20 -2.91
CA MET A 160 8.90 -14.65 -4.25
C MET A 160 7.73 -14.83 -5.23
N ALA A 161 6.51 -14.95 -4.73
CA ALA A 161 5.28 -15.11 -5.50
C ALA A 161 4.18 -14.20 -4.94
N PRO A 162 3.15 -13.87 -5.74
CA PRO A 162 1.98 -13.15 -5.23
C PRO A 162 1.42 -13.84 -3.99
N ARG A 163 1.02 -13.05 -2.99
CA ARG A 163 0.53 -13.54 -1.69
C ARG A 163 -0.58 -14.60 -1.80
N ASP A 164 -1.42 -14.52 -2.83
CA ASP A 164 -2.52 -15.47 -3.06
C ASP A 164 -2.05 -16.82 -3.64
N GLU A 165 -0.81 -16.90 -4.10
CA GLU A 165 -0.16 -18.11 -4.61
C GLU A 165 0.82 -18.72 -3.59
N VAL A 166 1.14 -18.00 -2.51
CA VAL A 166 2.00 -18.49 -1.43
C VAL A 166 1.26 -19.58 -0.66
N GLN A 167 1.65 -20.83 -0.88
CA GLN A 167 1.20 -21.95 -0.05
C GLN A 167 2.05 -21.98 1.22
N PHE A 168 1.58 -21.35 2.29
CA PHE A 168 2.14 -21.64 3.60
C PHE A 168 1.79 -23.09 3.93
N ALA A 169 2.82 -23.92 4.11
CA ALA A 169 2.63 -25.26 4.65
C ALA A 169 2.01 -25.13 6.04
N THR A 170 0.74 -25.51 6.16
CA THR A 170 -0.01 -25.60 7.43
C THR A 170 0.49 -26.74 8.29
#